data_AF-A0A3M1C783-F1
#
_entry.id   AF-A0A3M1C783-F1
#
_cell.length_a   1.000
_cell.length_b   1.000
_cell.length_c   1.000
_cell.angle_alpha   90.00
_cell.angle_beta   90.00
_cell.angle_gamma   90.00
#
_symmetry.space_group_name_H-M   'P 1'
#
loop_
_entity.id
_entity.type
_entity.pdbx_description
1 polymer ?
#
loop_
_entity_poly.entity_id
_entity_poly.type
_entity_poly.pdbx_seq_one_letter_code
_entity_poly.pdbx_strand_id
1 'polypeptide(L)'
;MTKKFVFIPLLFSLVISCAYKPKKTTSTPKNTPKTQTLSQQSQQYSKPKSLPLLSSLISETHQITFKGRRAGEGYFDPQGKWMVFQSERQKGNPFYQIYLMNLKTGKTRLISTGKGKTTCSWIHPSGRKVLFSSTHLDPQFRQKAKKEFLERKKKAHRKYAWNYDPYYDIFVRDLKTNKLTRLTKAKGYDAEGSFSPDGKWIVFASNRHAYSSKLSKKEQALLKKDPSYFMDIYIMKADGSQIKRLTHTPGYDGGPFFSPDGQSIVWRRFSTKGPLAEIYTMKIDGSQKKQITHLNVLSWAPFYHPSGDYIIFSANKTNPHQFDLFIVRTDGKGEPIQITNTPEADVLPVFTPDGHSLAWTLKNRNGQAQIYKAKWDDRKARKLLGLKPWVRKKILLSPYITENDVESLINFFSSKEFLGRKAGSFEEKIYTQKIADIFRFFGLHPVGDNKSYFQNFTFKSATELGKNNALWFNNKLLTLKKLWAPLPFSKSGDFKARKVLFMGYGIHSSIPQLANYNSYTSSVKGKWVLLLNDLPQDINAKDRLALYPSSSLHQKIITAQQKGARGVIFIQGPQTAARSELVMVSPSHHFPSLSIPVLTIHRKLIEKVFKKKGLSLSALQKKLDKGSPI
;
A
#
# COMPACT_ATOMS: atom_id res chain seq x y z
N MET A 1 -27.79 43.99 41.83
CA MET A 1 -28.80 44.01 40.73
C MET A 1 -29.24 42.58 40.43
N THR A 2 -30.43 42.20 40.86
CA THR A 2 -31.06 40.91 40.56
C THR A 2 -31.36 40.82 39.06
N LYS A 3 -30.56 40.05 38.30
CA LYS A 3 -30.80 39.80 36.88
C LYS A 3 -32.14 39.05 36.74
N LYS A 4 -33.15 39.68 36.14
CA LYS A 4 -34.42 39.02 35.78
C LYS A 4 -34.17 38.06 34.62
N PHE A 5 -34.33 36.77 34.86
CA PHE A 5 -34.28 35.72 33.85
C PHE A 5 -35.63 35.63 33.11
N VAL A 6 -35.61 35.50 31.79
CA VAL A 6 -36.79 35.51 30.89
C VAL A 6 -37.07 34.09 30.39
N PHE A 7 -37.93 33.38 31.12
CA PHE A 7 -38.39 32.06 30.73
C PHE A 7 -39.31 32.13 29.50
N ILE A 8 -38.93 31.47 28.38
CA ILE A 8 -39.73 31.45 27.14
C ILE A 8 -40.38 30.06 26.94
N PRO A 9 -41.60 29.83 27.44
CA PRO A 9 -42.35 28.61 27.13
C PRO A 9 -42.86 28.68 25.69
N LEU A 10 -42.56 27.66 24.87
CA LEU A 10 -43.17 27.48 23.56
C LEU A 10 -44.28 26.42 23.69
N LEU A 11 -45.52 26.84 23.41
CA LEU A 11 -46.68 25.94 23.39
C LEU A 11 -46.94 25.53 21.94
N PHE A 12 -46.53 24.33 21.60
CA PHE A 12 -46.92 23.60 20.39
C PHE A 12 -46.88 22.10 20.69
N SER A 13 -47.73 21.32 20.04
CA SER A 13 -47.77 19.87 20.21
C SER A 13 -46.90 19.20 19.14
N LEU A 14 -46.06 18.27 19.60
CA LEU A 14 -45.41 17.29 18.73
C LEU A 14 -45.87 15.88 19.08
N VAL A 15 -46.20 15.08 18.07
CA VAL A 15 -46.23 13.62 18.15
C VAL A 15 -45.11 13.11 17.27
N ILE A 16 -44.31 12.18 17.77
CA ILE A 16 -43.04 11.80 17.15
C ILE A 16 -42.93 10.29 17.19
N SER A 17 -42.66 9.66 16.05
CA SER A 17 -42.21 8.27 16.00
C SER A 17 -40.80 8.26 15.41
N CYS A 18 -39.83 7.74 16.16
CA CYS A 18 -38.44 7.60 15.72
C CYS A 18 -38.08 6.13 15.60
N ALA A 19 -37.53 5.74 14.45
CA ALA A 19 -37.07 4.37 14.21
C ALA A 19 -35.67 4.37 13.60
N TYR A 20 -34.76 3.60 14.21
CA TYR A 20 -33.42 3.33 13.68
C TYR A 20 -33.16 1.83 13.56
N LYS A 21 -32.46 1.42 12.50
CA LYS A 21 -31.96 0.05 12.32
C LYS A 21 -30.43 0.02 12.31
N PRO A 22 -29.78 -0.86 13.09
CA PRO A 22 -28.34 -1.01 13.07
C PRO A 22 -27.87 -1.76 11.81
N LYS A 23 -26.79 -1.27 11.19
CA LYS A 23 -26.05 -2.04 10.19
C LYS A 23 -24.84 -2.69 10.87
N LYS A 24 -24.90 -4.00 11.09
CA LYS A 24 -23.78 -4.78 11.65
C LYS A 24 -22.82 -5.14 10.51
N THR A 25 -21.52 -4.94 10.72
CA THR A 25 -20.49 -5.40 9.79
C THR A 25 -19.47 -6.21 10.57
N THR A 26 -19.20 -7.41 10.08
CA THR A 26 -18.18 -8.31 10.63
C THR A 26 -16.94 -8.25 9.73
N SER A 27 -15.78 -8.02 10.33
CA SER A 27 -14.49 -8.09 9.65
C SER A 27 -13.97 -9.54 9.60
N THR A 28 -14.77 -10.51 9.14
CA THR A 28 -14.33 -11.91 9.08
C THR A 28 -13.78 -12.27 7.69
N PRO A 29 -12.62 -12.96 7.59
CA PRO A 29 -12.21 -13.63 6.37
C PRO A 29 -13.10 -14.87 6.16
N LYS A 30 -14.01 -14.82 5.19
CA LYS A 30 -14.68 -16.04 4.69
C LYS A 30 -13.73 -16.73 3.71
N ASN A 31 -13.17 -17.87 4.12
CA ASN A 31 -12.93 -19.06 3.29
C ASN A 31 -12.08 -20.08 4.06
N THR A 32 -12.75 -21.06 4.67
CA THR A 32 -12.17 -22.35 5.05
C THR A 32 -12.80 -23.40 4.14
N PRO A 33 -12.09 -23.95 3.14
CA PRO A 33 -12.61 -25.08 2.38
C PRO A 33 -12.51 -26.35 3.23
N LYS A 34 -13.63 -27.07 3.30
CA LYS A 34 -13.74 -28.39 3.93
C LYS A 34 -12.83 -29.40 3.24
N THR A 35 -12.20 -30.25 4.05
CA THR A 35 -11.43 -31.43 3.65
C THR A 35 -12.36 -32.42 2.97
N GLN A 36 -12.08 -32.76 1.70
CA GLN A 36 -12.64 -33.93 1.03
C GLN A 36 -11.48 -34.88 0.72
N THR A 37 -11.51 -36.03 1.39
CA THR A 37 -10.69 -37.20 1.15
C THR A 37 -11.08 -37.78 -0.22
N LEU A 38 -10.13 -37.83 -1.14
CA LEU A 38 -10.24 -38.61 -2.39
C LEU A 38 -9.11 -39.64 -2.42
N SER A 39 -9.52 -40.87 -2.66
CA SER A 39 -8.73 -42.10 -2.65
C SER A 39 -7.58 -42.06 -3.64
N GLN A 40 -6.45 -42.60 -3.21
CA GLN A 40 -5.24 -42.79 -4.01
C GLN A 40 -5.46 -43.94 -5.00
N GLN A 41 -5.26 -43.68 -6.29
CA GLN A 41 -4.86 -44.70 -7.25
C GLN A 41 -3.43 -44.39 -7.69
N SER A 42 -2.53 -45.28 -7.28
CA SER A 42 -1.10 -45.25 -7.57
C SER A 42 -0.84 -45.66 -9.01
N GLN A 43 -0.27 -44.76 -9.82
CA GLN A 43 0.44 -45.14 -11.04
C GLN A 43 1.95 -45.07 -10.78
N GLN A 44 2.56 -46.23 -10.95
CA GLN A 44 3.96 -46.53 -10.72
C GLN A 44 4.82 -45.85 -11.80
N TYR A 45 5.44 -44.71 -11.47
CA TYR A 45 6.41 -44.05 -12.35
C TYR A 45 7.81 -44.60 -12.09
N SER A 46 8.44 -45.07 -13.15
CA SER A 46 9.82 -45.58 -13.18
C SER A 46 10.82 -44.51 -12.74
N LYS A 47 11.79 -44.92 -11.90
CA LYS A 47 12.86 -44.06 -11.35
C LYS A 47 13.62 -43.34 -12.47
N PRO A 48 13.80 -42.01 -12.42
CA PRO A 48 14.76 -41.33 -13.28
C PRO A 48 16.18 -41.72 -12.91
N LYS A 49 16.99 -42.06 -13.92
CA LYS A 49 18.44 -42.26 -13.80
C LYS A 49 19.10 -41.01 -13.19
N SER A 50 20.00 -41.23 -12.24
CA SER A 50 20.71 -40.21 -11.45
C SER A 50 21.56 -39.27 -12.32
N LEU A 51 21.37 -37.96 -12.16
CA LEU A 51 22.22 -36.91 -12.71
C LEU A 51 23.52 -36.75 -11.87
N PRO A 52 24.69 -36.51 -12.49
CA PRO A 52 25.96 -36.40 -11.78
C PRO A 52 26.08 -35.09 -10.97
N LEU A 53 26.78 -35.18 -9.83
CA LEU A 53 26.88 -34.24 -8.69
C LEU A 53 26.48 -32.77 -8.92
N LEU A 54 25.30 -32.41 -8.39
CA LEU A 54 25.04 -31.07 -7.84
C LEU A 54 26.05 -30.81 -6.71
N SER A 55 26.51 -29.56 -6.52
CA SER A 55 27.14 -29.25 -5.24
C SER A 55 26.14 -29.61 -4.13
N SER A 56 26.63 -30.19 -3.04
CA SER A 56 25.83 -30.53 -1.86
C SER A 56 25.14 -29.34 -1.16
N LEU A 57 25.13 -28.15 -1.78
CA LEU A 57 24.50 -26.93 -1.29
C LEU A 57 23.03 -26.80 -1.73
N ILE A 58 22.61 -27.56 -2.74
CA ILE A 58 21.23 -27.58 -3.23
C ILE A 58 20.62 -28.97 -3.20
N SER A 59 19.36 -29.05 -2.81
CA SER A 59 18.59 -30.30 -2.76
C SER A 59 17.12 -30.07 -3.13
N GLU A 60 16.38 -31.14 -3.43
CA GLU A 60 14.93 -31.08 -3.73
C GLU A 60 14.59 -30.13 -4.90
N THR A 61 15.43 -30.14 -5.94
CA THR A 61 15.23 -29.34 -7.14
C THR A 61 13.94 -29.71 -7.87
N HIS A 62 13.10 -28.72 -8.17
CA HIS A 62 11.88 -28.89 -8.95
C HIS A 62 11.55 -27.66 -9.81
N GLN A 63 10.90 -27.88 -10.94
CA GLN A 63 10.45 -26.82 -11.84
C GLN A 63 9.20 -26.11 -11.28
N ILE A 64 9.11 -24.79 -11.41
CA ILE A 64 7.96 -23.99 -10.93
C ILE A 64 7.22 -23.24 -12.05
N THR A 65 7.75 -23.19 -13.27
CA THR A 65 7.06 -22.65 -14.45
C THR A 65 6.93 -23.69 -15.54
N PHE A 66 5.74 -23.79 -16.15
CA PHE A 66 5.43 -24.85 -17.12
C PHE A 66 4.84 -24.34 -18.44
N LYS A 67 4.43 -23.06 -18.49
CA LYS A 67 3.77 -22.46 -19.66
C LYS A 67 4.72 -21.57 -20.45
N GLY A 68 4.54 -21.56 -21.78
CA GLY A 68 5.35 -20.75 -22.68
C GLY A 68 6.71 -21.37 -23.00
N ARG A 69 7.27 -21.01 -24.15
CA ARG A 69 8.56 -21.53 -24.62
C ARG A 69 9.70 -21.14 -23.67
N ARG A 70 9.63 -19.92 -23.14
CA ARG A 70 10.63 -19.37 -22.23
C ARG A 70 9.94 -18.72 -21.03
N ALA A 71 10.43 -19.02 -19.84
CA ALA A 71 10.12 -18.36 -18.60
C ALA A 71 11.42 -18.25 -17.79
N GLY A 72 11.68 -17.10 -17.20
CA GLY A 72 12.93 -16.84 -16.48
C GLY A 72 12.86 -15.51 -15.74
N GLU A 73 13.98 -15.12 -15.15
CA GLU A 73 14.14 -13.84 -14.46
C GLU A 73 13.01 -13.58 -13.44
N GLY A 74 12.97 -14.40 -12.40
CA GLY A 74 11.95 -14.35 -11.36
C GLY A 74 12.45 -13.68 -10.09
N TYR A 75 11.62 -12.87 -9.44
CA TYR A 75 11.94 -12.25 -8.15
C TYR A 75 10.77 -12.40 -7.16
N PHE A 76 11.09 -12.70 -5.92
CA PHE A 76 10.12 -12.96 -4.86
C PHE A 76 9.56 -11.66 -4.26
N ASP A 77 8.34 -11.70 -3.74
CA ASP A 77 7.87 -10.68 -2.80
C ASP A 77 8.58 -10.87 -1.44
N PRO A 78 8.58 -9.87 -0.53
CA PRO A 78 9.27 -9.97 0.75
C PRO A 78 8.83 -11.14 1.63
N GLN A 79 7.63 -11.69 1.40
CA GLN A 79 7.11 -12.84 2.14
C GLN A 79 7.42 -14.19 1.47
N GLY A 80 8.01 -14.21 0.28
CA GLY A 80 8.31 -15.44 -0.47
C GLY A 80 7.06 -16.20 -0.96
N LYS A 81 5.89 -15.54 -1.02
CA LYS A 81 4.60 -16.14 -1.42
C LYS A 81 4.28 -15.91 -2.90
N TRP A 82 4.81 -14.84 -3.47
CA TRP A 82 4.60 -14.45 -4.86
C TRP A 82 5.94 -14.33 -5.58
N MET A 83 5.91 -14.61 -6.88
CA MET A 83 7.04 -14.36 -7.77
C MET A 83 6.56 -13.55 -8.97
N VAL A 84 7.25 -12.45 -9.26
CA VAL A 84 7.11 -11.76 -10.55
C VAL A 84 8.19 -12.29 -11.49
N PHE A 85 7.85 -12.58 -12.73
CA PHE A 85 8.78 -13.17 -13.69
C PHE A 85 8.38 -12.85 -15.13
N GLN A 86 9.31 -13.04 -16.07
CA GLN A 86 9.04 -12.84 -17.49
C GLN A 86 8.79 -14.17 -18.23
N SER A 87 7.86 -14.18 -19.18
CA SER A 87 7.59 -15.36 -20.00
C SER A 87 7.08 -15.05 -21.40
N GLU A 88 7.49 -15.85 -22.38
CA GLU A 88 6.97 -15.87 -23.75
C GLU A 88 5.78 -16.84 -23.83
N ARG A 89 4.60 -16.33 -23.47
CA ARG A 89 3.34 -17.09 -23.50
C ARG A 89 2.12 -16.28 -23.96
N GLN A 90 2.31 -15.03 -24.36
CA GLN A 90 1.23 -14.14 -24.74
C GLN A 90 0.80 -14.38 -26.19
N LYS A 91 -0.49 -14.72 -26.40
CA LYS A 91 -1.03 -14.88 -27.76
C LYS A 91 -0.88 -13.58 -28.54
N GLY A 92 -0.37 -13.67 -29.77
CA GLY A 92 -0.18 -12.52 -30.65
C GLY A 92 0.98 -11.59 -30.29
N ASN A 93 1.82 -11.96 -29.31
CA ASN A 93 3.05 -11.23 -29.01
C ASN A 93 4.22 -12.22 -28.82
N PRO A 94 5.28 -12.17 -29.66
CA PRO A 94 6.38 -13.12 -29.59
C PRO A 94 7.40 -12.81 -28.49
N PHE A 95 7.27 -11.66 -27.82
CA PHE A 95 8.24 -11.18 -26.82
C PHE A 95 7.82 -11.53 -25.40
N TYR A 96 8.79 -11.51 -24.48
CA TYR A 96 8.55 -11.65 -23.05
C TYR A 96 7.49 -10.66 -22.57
N GLN A 97 6.58 -11.17 -21.74
CA GLN A 97 5.60 -10.42 -20.95
C GLN A 97 5.81 -10.70 -19.47
N ILE A 98 5.37 -9.78 -18.60
CA ILE A 98 5.56 -9.89 -17.15
C ILE A 98 4.33 -10.51 -16.50
N TYR A 99 4.56 -11.51 -15.66
CA TYR A 99 3.53 -12.26 -14.95
C TYR A 99 3.82 -12.27 -13.44
N LEU A 100 2.75 -12.33 -12.65
CA LEU A 100 2.81 -12.55 -11.20
C LEU A 100 2.22 -13.92 -10.89
N MET A 101 2.98 -14.77 -10.19
CA MET A 101 2.62 -16.11 -9.77
C MET A 101 2.42 -16.20 -8.26
N ASN A 102 1.35 -16.84 -7.82
CA ASN A 102 1.23 -17.33 -6.45
C ASN A 102 1.99 -18.65 -6.33
N LEU A 103 3.02 -18.72 -5.49
CA LEU A 103 3.88 -19.90 -5.38
C LEU A 103 3.21 -21.09 -4.71
N LYS A 104 2.16 -20.86 -3.90
CA LYS A 104 1.39 -21.94 -3.29
C LYS A 104 0.44 -22.61 -4.28
N THR A 105 -0.23 -21.82 -5.12
CA THR A 105 -1.30 -22.34 -6.01
C THR A 105 -0.89 -22.46 -7.47
N GLY A 106 0.29 -21.97 -7.86
CA GLY A 106 0.74 -21.87 -9.25
C GLY A 106 -0.09 -20.92 -10.14
N LYS A 107 -1.05 -20.18 -9.57
CA LYS A 107 -1.92 -19.29 -10.34
C LYS A 107 -1.13 -18.09 -10.81
N THR A 108 -1.14 -17.83 -12.12
CA THR A 108 -0.41 -16.74 -12.76
C THR A 108 -1.36 -15.71 -13.37
N ARG A 109 -1.05 -14.42 -13.23
CA ARG A 109 -1.75 -13.32 -13.94
C ARG A 109 -0.77 -12.43 -14.70
N LEU A 110 -1.21 -11.90 -15.84
CA LEU A 110 -0.46 -10.90 -16.62
C LEU A 110 -0.40 -9.57 -15.84
N ILE A 111 0.78 -8.95 -15.79
CA ILE A 111 1.01 -7.65 -15.15
C ILE A 111 1.32 -6.57 -16.18
N SER A 112 2.12 -6.89 -17.20
CA SER A 112 2.37 -6.00 -18.32
C SER A 112 1.11 -5.79 -19.17
N THR A 113 1.21 -4.97 -20.21
CA THR A 113 0.07 -4.64 -21.08
C THR A 113 -0.27 -5.73 -22.10
N GLY A 114 0.56 -6.77 -22.20
CA GLY A 114 0.51 -7.76 -23.29
C GLY A 114 1.04 -7.25 -24.63
N LYS A 115 1.48 -5.98 -24.70
CA LYS A 115 1.94 -5.28 -25.90
C LYS A 115 3.43 -4.95 -25.79
N GLY A 116 4.06 -4.77 -26.95
CA GLY A 116 5.48 -4.45 -27.04
C GLY A 116 6.38 -5.50 -26.38
N LYS A 117 7.63 -5.14 -26.16
CA LYS A 117 8.59 -5.95 -25.41
C LYS A 117 8.49 -5.59 -23.92
N THR A 118 8.85 -6.52 -23.04
CA THR A 118 8.99 -6.26 -21.62
C THR A 118 10.20 -6.98 -21.05
N THR A 119 10.70 -6.53 -19.90
CA THR A 119 11.80 -7.17 -19.17
C THR A 119 11.86 -6.64 -17.73
N CYS A 120 12.69 -7.28 -16.90
CA CYS A 120 13.18 -6.74 -15.63
C CYS A 120 12.06 -6.21 -14.72
N SER A 121 11.43 -7.13 -14.01
CA SER A 121 10.30 -6.82 -13.13
C SER A 121 10.64 -6.95 -11.67
N TRP A 122 10.03 -6.15 -10.79
CA TRP A 122 10.26 -6.24 -9.35
C TRP A 122 8.98 -6.01 -8.56
N ILE A 123 8.78 -6.73 -7.45
CA ILE A 123 7.65 -6.51 -6.54
C ILE A 123 8.08 -5.49 -5.49
N HIS A 124 7.35 -4.38 -5.38
CA HIS A 124 7.61 -3.37 -4.35
C HIS A 124 7.50 -3.99 -2.94
N PRO A 125 8.31 -3.58 -1.94
CA PRO A 125 8.27 -4.15 -0.59
C PRO A 125 6.90 -4.08 0.11
N SER A 126 6.04 -3.14 -0.29
CA SER A 126 4.64 -3.08 0.19
C SER A 126 3.75 -4.22 -0.33
N GLY A 127 4.19 -4.96 -1.36
CA GLY A 127 3.41 -6.01 -2.05
C GLY A 127 2.29 -5.47 -2.94
N ARG A 128 2.12 -4.14 -3.04
CA ARG A 128 1.02 -3.50 -3.77
C ARG A 128 1.34 -3.13 -5.20
N LYS A 129 2.63 -3.02 -5.56
CA LYS A 129 3.09 -2.48 -6.84
C LYS A 129 4.07 -3.44 -7.49
N VAL A 130 4.05 -3.49 -8.82
CA VAL A 130 5.05 -4.22 -9.61
C VAL A 130 5.68 -3.26 -10.61
N LEU A 131 7.01 -3.14 -10.52
CA LEU A 131 7.86 -2.48 -11.49
C LEU A 131 8.08 -3.39 -12.69
N PHE A 132 8.15 -2.83 -13.89
CA PHE A 132 8.68 -3.51 -15.08
C PHE A 132 9.04 -2.51 -16.17
N SER A 133 9.93 -2.90 -17.08
CA SER A 133 10.26 -2.09 -18.25
C SER A 133 9.54 -2.57 -19.50
N SER A 134 9.12 -1.66 -20.37
CA SER A 134 8.36 -2.00 -21.57
C SER A 134 8.47 -1.00 -22.72
N THR A 135 8.32 -1.51 -23.94
CA THR A 135 8.23 -0.69 -25.17
C THR A 135 6.79 -0.54 -25.68
N HIS A 136 5.76 -0.80 -24.87
CA HIS A 136 4.36 -0.81 -25.35
C HIS A 136 3.84 0.56 -25.84
N LEU A 137 4.57 1.65 -25.57
CA LEU A 137 4.29 2.99 -26.09
C LEU A 137 5.06 3.33 -27.37
N ASP A 138 5.93 2.43 -27.85
CA ASP A 138 6.57 2.55 -29.17
C ASP A 138 5.49 2.53 -30.27
N PRO A 139 5.36 3.58 -31.09
CA PRO A 139 4.39 3.60 -32.20
C PRO A 139 4.52 2.40 -33.15
N GLN A 140 5.72 1.82 -33.24
CA GLN A 140 6.03 0.71 -34.12
C GLN A 140 5.94 -0.69 -33.46
N PHE A 141 5.45 -0.79 -32.21
CA PHE A 141 5.49 -2.05 -31.47
C PHE A 141 4.78 -3.21 -32.20
N ARG A 142 3.69 -2.91 -32.93
CA ARG A 142 2.92 -3.90 -33.69
C ARG A 142 3.69 -4.40 -34.91
N GLN A 143 4.30 -3.49 -35.67
CA GLN A 143 5.13 -3.83 -36.83
C GLN A 143 6.33 -4.68 -36.39
N LYS A 144 7.00 -4.30 -35.29
CA LYS A 144 8.11 -5.07 -34.69
C LYS A 144 7.67 -6.49 -34.29
N ALA A 145 6.50 -6.64 -33.66
CA ALA A 145 5.96 -7.96 -33.30
C ALA A 145 5.62 -8.82 -34.54
N LYS A 146 4.99 -8.23 -35.57
CA LYS A 146 4.68 -8.93 -36.83
C LYS A 146 5.96 -9.39 -37.54
N LYS A 147 6.97 -8.51 -37.61
CA LYS A 147 8.29 -8.83 -38.19
C LYS A 147 8.95 -10.00 -37.45
N GLU A 148 8.99 -9.97 -36.12
CA GLU A 148 9.55 -11.06 -35.31
C GLU A 148 8.83 -12.39 -35.55
N PHE A 149 7.49 -12.41 -35.67
CA PHE A 149 6.75 -13.63 -36.00
C PHE A 149 7.13 -14.20 -37.37
N LEU A 150 7.22 -13.34 -38.38
CA LEU A 150 7.62 -13.74 -39.73
C LEU A 150 9.06 -14.28 -39.75
N GLU A 151 9.97 -13.63 -39.03
CA GLU A 151 11.36 -14.08 -38.90
C GLU A 151 11.46 -15.44 -38.19
N ARG A 152 10.76 -15.65 -37.07
CA ARG A 152 10.77 -16.95 -36.35
C ARG A 152 10.19 -18.10 -37.18
N LYS A 153 9.24 -17.82 -38.09
CA LYS A 153 8.69 -18.84 -39.00
C LYS A 153 9.70 -19.32 -40.05
N LYS A 154 10.67 -18.49 -40.43
CA LYS A 154 11.69 -18.83 -41.46
C LYS A 154 12.76 -19.82 -40.97
N LYS A 155 12.66 -20.35 -39.73
CA LYS A 155 13.59 -21.32 -39.10
C LYS A 155 15.09 -20.99 -39.16
N ALA A 156 15.48 -19.76 -39.49
CA ALA A 156 16.88 -19.36 -39.47
C ALA A 156 17.41 -19.44 -38.03
N HIS A 157 18.45 -20.25 -37.80
CA HIS A 157 19.17 -20.31 -36.53
C HIS A 157 19.85 -18.96 -36.27
N ARG A 158 19.18 -18.08 -35.52
CA ARG A 158 19.76 -16.82 -35.09
C ARG A 158 20.28 -16.95 -33.66
N LYS A 159 21.54 -16.57 -33.44
CA LYS A 159 22.08 -16.38 -32.09
C LYS A 159 21.29 -15.25 -31.42
N TYR A 160 20.70 -15.53 -30.26
CA TYR A 160 19.95 -14.54 -29.50
C TYR A 160 20.84 -13.34 -29.18
N ALA A 161 20.39 -12.13 -29.54
CA ALA A 161 21.01 -10.88 -29.17
C ALA A 161 19.94 -10.00 -28.53
N TRP A 162 20.19 -9.54 -27.31
CA TRP A 162 19.30 -8.60 -26.66
C TRP A 162 19.35 -7.26 -27.39
N ASN A 163 18.19 -6.75 -27.78
CA ASN A 163 18.08 -5.49 -28.48
C ASN A 163 17.73 -4.41 -27.46
N TYR A 164 18.70 -3.53 -27.16
CA TYR A 164 18.58 -2.36 -26.29
C TYR A 164 17.70 -1.29 -26.95
N ASP A 165 16.42 -1.63 -27.15
CA ASP A 165 15.44 -0.83 -27.87
C ASP A 165 15.27 0.54 -27.18
N PRO A 166 15.46 1.68 -27.88
CA PRO A 166 15.47 3.01 -27.27
C PRO A 166 14.09 3.52 -26.84
N TYR A 167 13.05 2.68 -26.94
CA TYR A 167 11.69 2.93 -26.47
C TYR A 167 11.36 2.23 -25.15
N TYR A 168 12.34 1.65 -24.47
CA TYR A 168 12.11 1.07 -23.15
C TYR A 168 11.96 2.18 -22.11
N ASP A 169 10.79 2.25 -21.48
CA ASP A 169 10.59 3.00 -20.26
C ASP A 169 10.29 2.07 -19.09
N ILE A 170 10.47 2.60 -17.88
CA ILE A 170 10.11 1.96 -16.63
C ILE A 170 8.66 2.32 -16.27
N PHE A 171 7.88 1.30 -15.91
CA PHE A 171 6.49 1.43 -15.48
C PHE A 171 6.25 0.75 -14.14
N VAL A 172 5.27 1.27 -13.40
CA VAL A 172 4.75 0.65 -12.18
C VAL A 172 3.26 0.38 -12.32
N ARG A 173 2.86 -0.87 -12.09
CA ARG A 173 1.47 -1.31 -11.97
C ARG A 173 1.06 -1.37 -10.51
N ASP A 174 0.00 -0.66 -10.12
CA ASP A 174 -0.69 -0.88 -8.85
C ASP A 174 -1.60 -2.12 -8.97
N LEU A 175 -1.39 -3.10 -8.10
CA LEU A 175 -2.05 -4.40 -8.15
C LEU A 175 -3.50 -4.40 -7.69
N LYS A 176 -3.95 -3.32 -7.02
CA LYS A 176 -5.33 -3.16 -6.54
C LYS A 176 -6.19 -2.43 -7.56
N THR A 177 -5.71 -1.26 -7.99
CA THR A 177 -6.43 -0.37 -8.91
C THR A 177 -6.17 -0.70 -10.38
N ASN A 178 -5.19 -1.54 -10.67
CA ASN A 178 -4.67 -1.83 -12.01
C ASN A 178 -4.08 -0.60 -12.73
N LYS A 179 -3.92 0.53 -12.01
CA LYS A 179 -3.34 1.77 -12.55
C LYS A 179 -1.90 1.51 -13.01
N LEU A 180 -1.60 1.88 -14.24
CA LEU A 180 -0.26 1.86 -14.81
C LEU A 180 0.32 3.27 -14.80
N THR A 181 1.49 3.44 -14.22
CA THR A 181 2.21 4.72 -14.17
C THR A 181 3.54 4.57 -14.89
N ARG A 182 3.82 5.47 -15.83
CA ARG A 182 5.11 5.58 -16.52
C ARG A 182 6.05 6.44 -15.68
N LEU A 183 7.20 5.90 -15.26
CA LEU A 183 8.17 6.60 -14.43
C LEU A 183 9.23 7.32 -15.26
N THR A 184 9.69 6.72 -16.35
CA THR A 184 10.71 7.32 -17.22
C THR A 184 10.14 7.67 -18.59
N LYS A 185 10.73 8.68 -19.25
CA LYS A 185 10.29 9.17 -20.57
C LYS A 185 11.46 9.49 -21.51
N ALA A 186 12.69 9.20 -21.09
CA ALA A 186 13.87 9.55 -21.85
C ALA A 186 14.04 8.56 -23.00
N LYS A 187 14.54 9.04 -24.15
CA LYS A 187 14.94 8.14 -25.23
C LYS A 187 16.14 7.31 -24.76
N GLY A 188 16.06 6.00 -24.95
CA GLY A 188 17.07 5.05 -24.50
C GLY A 188 16.45 3.78 -23.94
N TYR A 189 17.31 2.91 -23.46
CA TYR A 189 16.94 1.65 -22.82
C TYR A 189 16.87 1.84 -21.31
N ASP A 190 15.70 2.21 -20.77
CA ASP A 190 15.51 2.25 -19.31
C ASP A 190 14.97 0.92 -18.79
N ALA A 191 15.85 0.09 -18.23
CA ALA A 191 15.46 -1.22 -17.71
C ALA A 191 16.33 -1.74 -16.56
N GLU A 192 16.23 -3.04 -16.28
CA GLU A 192 17.01 -3.70 -15.22
C GLU A 192 16.78 -3.06 -13.84
N GLY A 193 15.54 -2.61 -13.60
CA GLY A 193 15.17 -1.85 -12.40
C GLY A 193 14.78 -2.73 -11.21
N SER A 194 15.22 -2.35 -10.01
CA SER A 194 14.80 -2.97 -8.74
C SER A 194 14.47 -1.90 -7.68
N PHE A 195 13.51 -2.18 -6.79
CA PHE A 195 13.20 -1.30 -5.65
C PHE A 195 14.18 -1.55 -4.50
N SER A 196 14.53 -0.50 -3.76
CA SER A 196 15.22 -0.61 -2.48
C SER A 196 14.37 -1.38 -1.44
N PRO A 197 14.98 -1.98 -0.40
CA PRO A 197 14.24 -2.73 0.63
C PRO A 197 13.17 -1.91 1.36
N ASP A 198 13.38 -0.60 1.49
CA ASP A 198 12.40 0.34 2.07
C ASP A 198 11.36 0.86 1.04
N GLY A 199 11.53 0.53 -0.24
CA GLY A 199 10.65 0.93 -1.33
C GLY A 199 10.77 2.39 -1.79
N LYS A 200 11.71 3.16 -1.24
CA LYS A 200 11.84 4.60 -1.55
C LYS A 200 12.63 4.91 -2.81
N TRP A 201 13.51 4.00 -3.22
CA TRP A 201 14.41 4.17 -4.35
C TRP A 201 14.24 3.07 -5.39
N ILE A 202 14.58 3.39 -6.63
CA ILE A 202 14.73 2.45 -7.75
C ILE A 202 16.13 2.63 -8.30
N VAL A 203 16.91 1.55 -8.35
CA VAL A 203 18.15 1.49 -9.12
C VAL A 203 17.86 0.78 -10.44
N PHE A 204 18.43 1.25 -11.54
CA PHE A 204 18.16 0.74 -12.89
C PHE A 204 19.33 0.99 -13.84
N ALA A 205 19.37 0.33 -14.98
CA ALA A 205 20.38 0.51 -16.02
C ALA A 205 19.81 1.36 -17.18
N SER A 206 20.62 2.27 -17.72
CA SER A 206 20.21 3.13 -18.83
C SER A 206 21.36 3.64 -19.70
N ASN A 207 21.10 3.76 -21.01
CA ASN A 207 21.96 4.45 -21.96
C ASN A 207 21.40 5.82 -22.41
N ARG A 208 20.44 6.38 -21.66
CA ARG A 208 19.80 7.68 -21.97
C ARG A 208 20.78 8.81 -22.28
N HIS A 209 21.94 8.81 -21.62
CA HIS A 209 22.92 9.87 -21.78
C HIS A 209 23.47 9.93 -23.20
N ALA A 210 23.56 8.79 -23.90
CA ALA A 210 24.05 8.72 -25.28
C ALA A 210 23.06 9.35 -26.27
N TYR A 211 21.79 9.52 -25.89
CA TYR A 211 20.77 10.17 -26.71
C TYR A 211 20.56 11.63 -26.36
N SER A 212 20.99 12.08 -25.19
CA SER A 212 20.85 13.47 -24.73
C SER A 212 22.12 14.30 -24.84
N SER A 213 23.30 13.66 -24.89
CA SER A 213 24.60 14.33 -24.89
C SER A 213 25.13 14.54 -26.30
N LYS A 214 26.04 15.51 -26.48
CA LYS A 214 26.77 15.71 -27.73
C LYS A 214 27.88 14.66 -27.87
N LEU A 215 27.61 13.63 -28.69
CA LEU A 215 28.57 12.56 -28.99
C LEU A 215 29.50 12.95 -30.14
N SER A 216 30.76 12.51 -30.10
CA SER A 216 31.69 12.56 -31.24
C SER A 216 31.19 11.70 -32.41
N LYS A 217 31.71 11.92 -33.63
CA LYS A 217 31.36 11.09 -34.80
C LYS A 217 31.61 9.59 -34.56
N LYS A 218 32.69 9.26 -33.85
CA LYS A 218 33.05 7.88 -33.48
C LYS A 218 32.03 7.28 -32.52
N GLU A 219 31.62 8.02 -31.49
CA GLU A 219 30.62 7.56 -30.53
C GLU A 219 29.22 7.44 -31.15
N GLN A 220 28.85 8.34 -32.07
CA GLN A 220 27.59 8.22 -32.82
C GLN A 220 27.56 6.96 -33.68
N ALA A 221 28.67 6.63 -34.35
CA ALA A 221 28.80 5.38 -35.09
C ALA A 221 28.73 4.17 -34.16
N LEU A 222 29.36 4.25 -32.98
CA LEU A 222 29.33 3.21 -31.97
C LEU A 222 27.91 3.01 -31.40
N LEU A 223 27.16 4.08 -31.09
CA LEU A 223 25.78 4.00 -30.59
C LEU A 223 24.85 3.29 -31.58
N LYS A 224 25.06 3.49 -32.89
CA LYS A 224 24.30 2.79 -33.94
C LYS A 224 24.63 1.29 -34.01
N LYS A 225 25.88 0.92 -33.73
CA LYS A 225 26.38 -0.47 -33.82
C LYS A 225 26.13 -1.27 -32.53
N ASP A 226 26.44 -0.66 -31.39
CA ASP A 226 26.37 -1.27 -30.06
C ASP A 226 25.90 -0.23 -29.02
N PRO A 227 24.58 -0.03 -28.88
CA PRO A 227 24.02 0.86 -27.88
C PRO A 227 24.26 0.40 -26.44
N SER A 228 24.71 -0.85 -26.21
CA SER A 228 25.01 -1.35 -24.87
C SER A 228 26.29 -0.76 -24.29
N TYR A 229 27.20 -0.30 -25.14
CA TYR A 229 28.46 0.35 -24.76
C TYR A 229 28.27 1.63 -23.91
N PHE A 230 27.06 2.20 -23.93
CA PHE A 230 26.72 3.43 -23.21
C PHE A 230 25.82 3.17 -21.99
N MET A 231 25.72 1.92 -21.54
CA MET A 231 24.85 1.55 -20.42
C MET A 231 25.51 1.86 -19.09
N ASP A 232 24.81 2.62 -18.26
CA ASP A 232 25.22 2.97 -16.90
C ASP A 232 24.17 2.64 -15.87
N ILE A 233 24.60 2.57 -14.61
CA ILE A 233 23.70 2.48 -13.46
C ILE A 233 23.18 3.87 -13.09
N TYR A 234 21.88 3.95 -12.86
CA TYR A 234 21.17 5.12 -12.37
C TYR A 234 20.36 4.77 -11.13
N ILE A 235 20.03 5.77 -10.34
CA ILE A 235 19.10 5.69 -9.22
C ILE A 235 18.06 6.81 -9.33
N MET A 236 16.83 6.57 -8.87
CA MET A 236 15.77 7.56 -8.79
C MET A 236 14.86 7.27 -7.60
N LYS A 237 14.08 8.27 -7.16
CA LYS A 237 13.00 8.03 -6.21
C LYS A 237 11.93 7.12 -6.82
N ALA A 238 11.19 6.41 -5.97
CA ALA A 238 10.14 5.48 -6.37
C ALA A 238 9.00 6.12 -7.19
N ASP A 239 8.86 7.44 -7.15
CA ASP A 239 7.91 8.23 -7.95
C ASP A 239 8.47 8.66 -9.32
N GLY A 240 9.72 8.34 -9.63
CA GLY A 240 10.42 8.70 -10.86
C GLY A 240 11.22 10.02 -10.79
N SER A 241 11.17 10.74 -9.67
CA SER A 241 11.91 11.99 -9.48
C SER A 241 13.37 11.75 -9.04
N GLN A 242 14.17 12.83 -9.01
CA GLN A 242 15.56 12.83 -8.53
C GLN A 242 16.45 11.75 -9.17
N ILE A 243 16.38 11.65 -10.50
CA ILE A 243 17.22 10.71 -11.24
C ILE A 243 18.69 11.16 -11.15
N LYS A 244 19.58 10.24 -10.78
CA LYS A 244 21.03 10.44 -10.70
C LYS A 244 21.76 9.30 -11.41
N ARG A 245 22.78 9.64 -12.21
CA ARG A 245 23.72 8.67 -12.81
C ARG A 245 24.80 8.29 -11.79
N LEU A 246 25.07 7.00 -11.60
CA LEU A 246 26.01 6.47 -10.60
C LEU A 246 27.34 5.99 -11.21
N THR A 247 27.31 5.55 -12.47
CA THR A 247 28.49 5.11 -13.23
C THR A 247 28.68 5.96 -14.48
N HIS A 248 29.94 6.09 -14.91
CA HIS A 248 30.33 6.95 -16.04
C HIS A 248 31.42 6.27 -16.89
N THR A 249 31.62 4.97 -16.70
CA THR A 249 32.73 4.24 -17.31
C THR A 249 32.27 3.70 -18.66
N PRO A 250 33.05 3.86 -19.74
CA PRO A 250 32.70 3.27 -21.03
C PRO A 250 32.53 1.75 -20.92
N GLY A 251 31.56 1.21 -21.65
CA GLY A 251 31.18 -0.20 -21.58
C GLY A 251 29.77 -0.40 -21.03
N TYR A 252 29.45 -1.63 -20.66
CA TYR A 252 28.11 -1.98 -20.16
C TYR A 252 28.13 -2.22 -18.66
N ASP A 253 27.54 -1.30 -17.90
CA ASP A 253 27.10 -1.53 -16.53
C ASP A 253 25.59 -1.88 -16.50
N GLY A 254 25.21 -3.01 -15.88
CA GLY A 254 23.82 -3.46 -15.86
C GLY A 254 23.44 -4.41 -14.73
N GLY A 255 22.14 -4.67 -14.61
CA GLY A 255 21.52 -5.54 -13.61
C GLY A 255 21.80 -5.14 -12.17
N PRO A 256 21.51 -3.89 -11.78
CA PRO A 256 21.75 -3.44 -10.43
C PRO A 256 20.70 -3.96 -9.45
N PHE A 257 21.15 -4.40 -8.27
CA PHE A 257 20.29 -4.76 -7.15
C PHE A 257 20.79 -4.12 -5.86
N PHE A 258 19.87 -3.68 -5.00
CA PHE A 258 20.22 -3.24 -3.65
C PHE A 258 20.66 -4.42 -2.78
N SER A 259 21.57 -4.15 -1.85
CA SER A 259 21.84 -5.05 -0.72
C SER A 259 20.59 -5.17 0.18
N PRO A 260 20.47 -6.25 0.98
CA PRO A 260 19.30 -6.46 1.84
C PRO A 260 19.05 -5.34 2.87
N ASP A 261 20.12 -4.64 3.27
CA ASP A 261 20.06 -3.47 4.16
C ASP A 261 19.84 -2.14 3.43
N GLY A 262 19.84 -2.14 2.09
CA GLY A 262 19.61 -0.97 1.25
C GLY A 262 20.78 0.02 1.18
N GLN A 263 21.95 -0.31 1.73
CA GLN A 263 23.09 0.61 1.80
C GLN A 263 24.04 0.53 0.59
N SER A 264 24.01 -0.59 -0.12
CA SER A 264 24.90 -0.87 -1.25
C SER A 264 24.12 -1.36 -2.48
N ILE A 265 24.78 -1.34 -3.62
CA ILE A 265 24.28 -1.81 -4.91
C ILE A 265 25.29 -2.83 -5.44
N VAL A 266 24.83 -3.98 -5.92
CA VAL A 266 25.61 -4.92 -6.73
C VAL A 266 25.21 -4.79 -8.18
N TRP A 267 26.16 -4.88 -9.11
CA TRP A 267 25.89 -4.91 -10.56
C TRP A 267 26.97 -5.69 -11.30
N ARG A 268 26.78 -5.89 -12.60
CA ARG A 268 27.82 -6.42 -13.50
C ARG A 268 28.41 -5.31 -14.36
N ARG A 269 29.72 -5.40 -14.62
CA ARG A 269 30.43 -4.51 -15.53
C ARG A 269 31.14 -5.30 -16.61
N PHE A 270 30.86 -4.96 -17.87
CA PHE A 270 31.58 -5.53 -19.02
C PHE A 270 32.90 -4.81 -19.28
N SER A 271 33.89 -5.56 -19.75
CA SER A 271 35.13 -5.03 -20.28
C SER A 271 34.87 -4.24 -21.56
N THR A 272 35.60 -3.13 -21.75
CA THR A 272 35.58 -2.36 -23.00
C THR A 272 36.19 -3.13 -24.18
N LYS A 273 36.94 -4.19 -23.92
CA LYS A 273 37.70 -4.96 -24.92
C LYS A 273 37.04 -6.26 -25.37
N GLY A 274 35.91 -6.67 -24.79
CA GLY A 274 35.31 -7.96 -25.13
C GLY A 274 34.15 -8.39 -24.23
N PRO A 275 33.69 -9.65 -24.37
CA PRO A 275 32.46 -10.14 -23.72
C PRO A 275 32.64 -10.49 -22.24
N LEU A 276 33.80 -10.18 -21.64
CA LEU A 276 34.09 -10.47 -20.23
C LEU A 276 33.31 -9.50 -19.35
N ALA A 277 32.82 -9.98 -18.21
CA ALA A 277 32.17 -9.14 -17.23
C ALA A 277 32.48 -9.61 -15.81
N GLU A 278 32.55 -8.66 -14.90
CA GLU A 278 32.85 -8.91 -13.48
C GLU A 278 31.77 -8.29 -12.60
N ILE A 279 31.64 -8.82 -11.39
CA ILE A 279 30.68 -8.35 -10.39
C ILE A 279 31.31 -7.22 -9.59
N TYR A 280 30.56 -6.15 -9.39
CA TYR A 280 30.98 -4.97 -8.64
C TYR A 280 29.95 -4.60 -7.59
N THR A 281 30.41 -3.88 -6.56
CA THR A 281 29.59 -3.26 -5.52
C THR A 281 29.93 -1.79 -5.33
N MET A 282 28.97 -1.00 -4.82
CA MET A 282 29.14 0.43 -4.51
C MET A 282 28.10 0.86 -3.47
N LYS A 283 28.31 2.00 -2.82
CA LYS A 283 27.28 2.66 -2.00
C LYS A 283 26.16 3.22 -2.87
N ILE A 284 24.96 3.39 -2.31
CA ILE A 284 23.79 3.92 -3.05
C ILE A 284 23.98 5.34 -3.61
N ASP A 285 24.93 6.10 -3.08
CA ASP A 285 25.29 7.43 -3.58
C ASP A 285 26.23 7.39 -4.81
N GLY A 286 26.75 6.20 -5.15
CA GLY A 286 27.69 5.94 -6.24
C GLY A 286 29.16 5.91 -5.81
N SER A 287 29.47 6.12 -4.53
CA SER A 287 30.84 6.08 -3.99
C SER A 287 31.29 4.64 -3.67
N GLN A 288 32.58 4.47 -3.36
CA GLN A 288 33.17 3.19 -2.92
C GLN A 288 32.93 2.02 -3.88
N LYS A 289 33.12 2.26 -5.19
CA LYS A 289 33.05 1.20 -6.20
C LYS A 289 34.15 0.17 -5.95
N LYS A 290 33.78 -1.10 -5.89
CA LYS A 290 34.69 -2.22 -5.62
C LYS A 290 34.38 -3.39 -6.55
N GLN A 291 35.40 -3.90 -7.24
CA GLN A 291 35.32 -5.15 -7.98
C GLN A 291 35.33 -6.32 -6.98
N ILE A 292 34.42 -7.27 -7.16
CA ILE A 292 34.25 -8.44 -6.28
C ILE A 292 34.83 -9.71 -6.91
N THR A 293 34.69 -9.87 -8.23
CA THR A 293 35.19 -11.04 -8.94
C THR A 293 36.34 -10.66 -9.87
N HIS A 294 37.31 -11.56 -10.00
CA HIS A 294 38.49 -11.43 -10.86
C HIS A 294 38.68 -12.70 -11.70
N LEU A 295 37.58 -13.19 -12.27
CA LEU A 295 37.55 -14.50 -12.94
C LEU A 295 38.02 -14.44 -14.40
N ASN A 296 38.07 -13.25 -15.01
CA ASN A 296 38.36 -13.02 -16.42
C ASN A 296 37.46 -13.85 -17.36
N VAL A 297 36.21 -14.07 -16.94
CA VAL A 297 35.16 -14.73 -17.73
C VAL A 297 33.90 -13.85 -17.72
N LEU A 298 32.78 -14.33 -18.27
CA LEU A 298 31.51 -13.61 -18.22
C LEU A 298 30.77 -13.92 -16.92
N SER A 299 30.92 -13.06 -15.91
CA SER A 299 30.13 -13.08 -14.67
C SER A 299 28.86 -12.23 -14.83
N TRP A 300 27.71 -12.86 -14.63
CA TRP A 300 26.39 -12.32 -14.98
C TRP A 300 25.36 -12.49 -13.86
N ALA A 301 24.34 -11.63 -13.86
CA ALA A 301 23.16 -11.68 -13.00
C ALA A 301 23.46 -11.87 -11.50
N PRO A 302 24.23 -10.96 -10.87
CA PRO A 302 24.52 -11.06 -9.45
C PRO A 302 23.26 -10.80 -8.60
N PHE A 303 23.16 -11.49 -7.47
CA PHE A 303 22.10 -11.30 -6.50
C PHE A 303 22.61 -11.55 -5.07
N TYR A 304 22.19 -10.73 -4.11
CA TYR A 304 22.60 -10.91 -2.72
C TYR A 304 21.89 -12.08 -2.06
N HIS A 305 22.62 -12.82 -1.21
CA HIS A 305 21.97 -13.60 -0.16
C HIS A 305 21.25 -12.66 0.82
N PRO A 306 20.09 -13.02 1.42
CA PRO A 306 19.36 -12.15 2.33
C PRO A 306 20.13 -11.70 3.58
N SER A 307 21.25 -12.34 3.90
CA SER A 307 22.15 -11.87 4.96
C SER A 307 23.03 -10.68 4.56
N GLY A 308 23.26 -10.47 3.27
CA GLY A 308 24.19 -9.49 2.73
C GLY A 308 25.66 -9.93 2.69
N ASP A 309 26.00 -11.09 3.26
CA ASP A 309 27.40 -11.52 3.44
C ASP A 309 28.05 -12.07 2.16
N TYR A 310 27.25 -12.53 1.21
CA TYR A 310 27.73 -13.09 -0.05
C TYR A 310 26.73 -12.88 -1.19
N ILE A 311 27.22 -13.03 -2.41
CA ILE A 311 26.53 -12.81 -3.68
C ILE A 311 26.52 -14.11 -4.45
N ILE A 312 25.37 -14.46 -5.05
CA ILE A 312 25.26 -15.52 -6.05
C ILE A 312 25.23 -14.91 -7.45
N PHE A 313 25.83 -15.56 -8.42
CA PHE A 313 25.90 -15.09 -9.81
C PHE A 313 26.06 -16.27 -10.77
N SER A 314 25.91 -16.02 -12.06
CA SER A 314 26.15 -16.99 -13.12
C SER A 314 27.49 -16.72 -13.80
N ALA A 315 28.28 -17.74 -14.09
CA ALA A 315 29.51 -17.58 -14.85
C ALA A 315 29.78 -18.75 -15.80
N ASN A 316 30.49 -18.48 -16.90
CA ASN A 316 30.93 -19.48 -17.87
C ASN A 316 32.38 -19.92 -17.64
N LYS A 317 32.78 -20.02 -16.36
CA LYS A 317 34.16 -20.34 -15.92
C LYS A 317 34.59 -21.74 -16.32
N THR A 318 33.69 -22.71 -16.19
CA THR A 318 33.92 -24.15 -16.44
C THR A 318 33.81 -24.51 -17.91
N ASN A 319 32.94 -23.82 -18.65
CA ASN A 319 32.72 -24.06 -20.06
C ASN A 319 32.27 -22.75 -20.73
N PRO A 320 32.97 -22.26 -21.78
CA PRO A 320 32.66 -20.97 -22.42
C PRO A 320 31.25 -20.92 -23.06
N HIS A 321 30.61 -22.07 -23.27
CA HIS A 321 29.29 -22.20 -23.88
C HIS A 321 28.15 -22.45 -22.87
N GLN A 322 28.46 -22.58 -21.58
CA GLN A 322 27.52 -22.89 -20.52
C GLN A 322 27.66 -21.92 -19.35
N PHE A 323 26.58 -21.63 -18.66
CA PHE A 323 26.62 -20.89 -17.40
C PHE A 323 26.31 -21.84 -16.25
N ASP A 324 27.13 -21.76 -15.22
CA ASP A 324 26.90 -22.38 -13.93
C ASP A 324 26.73 -21.30 -12.86
N LEU A 325 26.14 -21.69 -11.72
CA LEU A 325 25.95 -20.79 -10.59
C LEU A 325 27.18 -20.79 -9.68
N PHE A 326 27.57 -19.63 -9.16
CA PHE A 326 28.69 -19.43 -8.25
C PHE A 326 28.28 -18.52 -7.09
N ILE A 327 28.91 -18.70 -5.92
CA ILE A 327 28.82 -17.75 -4.79
C ILE A 327 30.19 -17.13 -4.50
N VAL A 328 30.20 -15.88 -4.06
CA VAL A 328 31.40 -15.15 -3.64
C VAL A 328 31.08 -14.23 -2.47
N ARG A 329 32.04 -14.01 -1.56
CA ARG A 329 31.84 -13.10 -0.43
C ARG A 329 31.62 -11.67 -0.91
N THR A 330 30.72 -10.94 -0.24
CA THR A 330 30.43 -9.53 -0.55
C THR A 330 31.64 -8.62 -0.27
N ASP A 331 32.51 -9.02 0.67
CA ASP A 331 33.75 -8.31 0.93
C ASP A 331 34.85 -8.57 -0.10
N GLY A 332 34.59 -9.37 -1.13
CA GLY A 332 35.55 -9.71 -2.20
C GLY A 332 36.75 -10.53 -1.73
N LYS A 333 36.70 -11.10 -0.51
CA LYS A 333 37.73 -12.02 -0.04
C LYS A 333 37.45 -13.43 -0.54
N GLY A 334 38.51 -14.19 -0.79
CA GLY A 334 38.44 -15.59 -1.22
C GLY A 334 37.93 -15.78 -2.65
N GLU A 335 38.05 -17.01 -3.13
CA GLU A 335 37.66 -17.37 -4.49
C GLU A 335 36.16 -17.70 -4.60
N PRO A 336 35.52 -17.41 -5.75
CA PRO A 336 34.16 -17.87 -6.00
C PRO A 336 34.02 -19.39 -6.00
N ILE A 337 32.96 -19.88 -5.36
CA ILE A 337 32.65 -21.30 -5.20
C ILE A 337 31.54 -21.69 -6.17
N GLN A 338 31.75 -22.76 -6.93
CA GLN A 338 30.77 -23.31 -7.88
C GLN A 338 29.63 -24.03 -7.15
N ILE A 339 28.40 -23.85 -7.64
CA ILE A 339 27.16 -24.38 -7.08
C ILE A 339 26.53 -25.44 -7.98
N THR A 340 26.45 -25.15 -9.28
CA THR A 340 25.93 -26.09 -10.29
C THR A 340 27.03 -26.48 -11.26
N ASN A 341 26.91 -27.68 -11.83
CA ASN A 341 27.74 -28.14 -12.94
C ASN A 341 26.82 -28.88 -13.92
N THR A 342 25.96 -28.07 -14.55
CA THR A 342 24.94 -28.44 -15.54
C THR A 342 25.50 -29.29 -16.70
N PRO A 343 24.71 -29.98 -17.53
CA PRO A 343 24.93 -29.90 -18.99
C PRO A 343 24.13 -28.76 -19.66
N GLU A 344 23.18 -28.20 -18.92
CA GLU A 344 22.35 -27.05 -19.28
C GLU A 344 22.91 -25.74 -18.70
N ALA A 345 22.41 -24.61 -19.18
CA ALA A 345 22.81 -23.31 -18.66
C ALA A 345 21.90 -22.89 -17.49
N ASP A 346 22.50 -22.70 -16.32
CA ASP A 346 21.86 -22.17 -15.12
C ASP A 346 22.13 -20.67 -14.99
N VAL A 347 21.09 -19.86 -15.08
CA VAL A 347 21.20 -18.39 -15.12
C VAL A 347 20.19 -17.69 -14.22
N LEU A 348 20.46 -16.41 -13.91
CA LEU A 348 19.54 -15.53 -13.16
C LEU A 348 19.13 -16.11 -11.79
N PRO A 349 20.10 -16.45 -10.92
CA PRO A 349 19.83 -16.99 -9.60
C PRO A 349 19.26 -15.92 -8.64
N VAL A 350 18.31 -16.33 -7.80
CA VAL A 350 17.76 -15.50 -6.72
C VAL A 350 17.47 -16.34 -5.48
N PHE A 351 17.81 -15.82 -4.30
CA PHE A 351 17.43 -16.46 -3.04
C PHE A 351 15.99 -16.10 -2.66
N THR A 352 15.32 -17.01 -1.95
CA THR A 352 14.09 -16.64 -1.22
C THR A 352 14.42 -15.66 -0.09
N PRO A 353 13.49 -14.77 0.33
CA PRO A 353 13.77 -13.77 1.36
C PRO A 353 14.16 -14.34 2.74
N ASP A 354 13.84 -15.61 2.99
CA ASP A 354 14.23 -16.33 4.20
C ASP A 354 15.61 -17.03 4.10
N GLY A 355 16.21 -17.07 2.91
CA GLY A 355 17.51 -17.70 2.65
C GLY A 355 17.49 -19.23 2.64
N HIS A 356 16.32 -19.88 2.75
CA HIS A 356 16.24 -21.35 2.78
C HIS A 356 16.12 -22.00 1.40
N SER A 357 15.95 -21.21 0.34
CA SER A 357 15.80 -21.73 -1.01
C SER A 357 16.46 -20.82 -2.04
N LEU A 358 16.81 -21.44 -3.15
CA LEU A 358 17.35 -20.80 -4.34
C LEU A 358 16.38 -21.06 -5.51
N ALA A 359 16.16 -20.06 -6.36
CA ALA A 359 15.52 -20.23 -7.66
C ALA A 359 16.43 -19.70 -8.76
N TRP A 360 16.36 -20.31 -9.95
CA TRP A 360 17.15 -19.91 -11.10
C TRP A 360 16.42 -20.31 -12.39
N THR A 361 16.88 -19.78 -13.52
CA THR A 361 16.40 -20.15 -14.84
C THR A 361 17.32 -21.22 -15.43
N LEU A 362 16.79 -22.41 -15.69
CA LEU A 362 17.50 -23.45 -16.42
C LEU A 362 17.13 -23.34 -17.90
N LYS A 363 18.13 -23.24 -18.76
CA LYS A 363 17.98 -23.18 -20.22
C LYS A 363 18.60 -24.41 -20.87
N ASN A 364 17.76 -25.20 -21.53
CA ASN A 364 18.21 -26.38 -22.26
C ASN A 364 18.79 -26.04 -23.63
N ARG A 365 19.42 -27.04 -24.26
CA ARG A 365 20.07 -26.93 -25.57
C ARG A 365 19.12 -26.55 -26.71
N ASN A 366 17.83 -26.85 -26.57
CA ASN A 366 16.77 -26.49 -27.53
C ASN A 366 16.29 -25.04 -27.38
N GLY A 367 16.85 -24.28 -26.44
CA GLY A 367 16.50 -22.90 -26.15
C GLY A 367 15.18 -22.73 -25.39
N GLN A 368 14.63 -23.80 -24.83
CA GLN A 368 13.58 -23.72 -23.82
C GLN A 368 14.22 -23.27 -22.51
N ALA A 369 13.53 -22.40 -21.77
CA ALA A 369 13.98 -21.92 -20.47
C ALA A 369 12.81 -21.93 -19.49
N GLN A 370 13.03 -22.44 -18.28
CA GLN A 370 12.03 -22.45 -17.20
C GLN A 370 12.70 -22.12 -15.87
N ILE A 371 11.90 -21.72 -14.88
CA ILE A 371 12.37 -21.43 -13.53
C ILE A 371 12.30 -22.70 -12.70
N TYR A 372 13.40 -23.00 -12.04
CA TYR A 372 13.58 -24.08 -11.07
C TYR A 372 13.78 -23.51 -9.68
N LYS A 373 13.45 -24.30 -8.66
CA LYS A 373 13.65 -23.98 -7.25
C LYS A 373 14.23 -25.18 -6.52
N ALA A 374 15.13 -24.94 -5.58
CA ALA A 374 15.72 -25.95 -4.70
C ALA A 374 15.83 -25.42 -3.26
N LYS A 375 15.93 -26.33 -2.29
CA LYS A 375 16.40 -25.99 -0.94
C LYS A 375 17.86 -25.56 -1.01
N TRP A 376 18.24 -24.63 -0.14
CA TRP A 376 19.58 -24.08 -0.04
C TRP A 376 20.18 -24.35 1.34
N ASP A 377 21.40 -24.89 1.38
CA ASP A 377 22.17 -25.10 2.61
C ASP A 377 23.12 -23.92 2.88
N ASP A 378 22.57 -22.84 3.46
CA ASP A 378 23.35 -21.65 3.88
C ASP A 378 24.44 -22.00 4.91
N ARG A 379 24.20 -22.98 5.79
CA ARG A 379 25.19 -23.38 6.80
C ARG A 379 26.44 -23.94 6.12
N LYS A 380 26.27 -24.81 5.13
CA LYS A 380 27.38 -25.37 4.38
C LYS A 380 28.03 -24.34 3.46
N ALA A 381 27.26 -23.49 2.79
CA ALA A 381 27.79 -22.41 1.96
C ALA A 381 28.71 -21.48 2.76
N ARG A 382 28.29 -21.10 3.98
CA ARG A 382 29.09 -20.27 4.88
C ARG A 382 30.39 -20.91 5.32
N LYS A 383 30.37 -22.21 5.63
CA LYS A 383 31.61 -22.94 5.95
C LYS A 383 32.60 -22.87 4.80
N LEU A 384 32.15 -23.09 3.56
CA LEU A 384 33.01 -23.00 2.38
C LEU A 384 33.53 -21.59 2.14
N LEU A 385 32.73 -20.56 2.43
CA LEU A 385 33.11 -19.15 2.32
C LEU A 385 33.90 -18.62 3.54
N GLY A 386 34.18 -19.43 4.57
CA GLY A 386 34.79 -18.95 5.82
C GLY A 386 33.98 -17.85 6.51
N LEU A 387 32.65 -17.94 6.46
CA LEU A 387 31.70 -17.01 7.08
C LEU A 387 31.17 -17.58 8.40
N LYS A 388 30.87 -16.70 9.35
CA LYS A 388 30.16 -17.06 10.58
C LYS A 388 28.74 -17.56 10.25
N PRO A 389 28.13 -18.43 11.08
CA PRO A 389 26.74 -18.83 10.91
C PRO A 389 25.82 -17.61 10.77
N TRP A 390 24.84 -17.68 9.86
CA TRP A 390 23.81 -16.66 9.82
C TRP A 390 22.93 -16.80 11.05
N VAL A 391 23.06 -15.85 11.96
CA VAL A 391 21.95 -15.57 12.86
C VAL A 391 21.21 -14.42 12.20
N ARG A 392 20.05 -14.73 11.61
CA ARG A 392 19.13 -13.68 11.18
C ARG A 392 18.95 -12.78 12.39
N LYS A 393 19.42 -11.52 12.32
CA LYS A 393 19.44 -10.61 13.48
C LYS A 393 18.06 -10.70 14.11
N LYS A 394 17.96 -11.38 15.26
CA LYS A 394 16.80 -11.23 16.13
C LYS A 394 16.88 -9.76 16.47
N ILE A 395 15.88 -9.00 16.03
CA ILE A 395 15.85 -7.60 16.42
C ILE A 395 15.81 -7.63 17.93
N LEU A 396 16.92 -7.23 18.55
CA LEU A 396 16.97 -6.99 19.98
C LEU A 396 16.07 -5.79 20.18
N LEU A 397 14.81 -6.10 20.50
CA LEU A 397 13.87 -5.09 20.90
C LEU A 397 14.38 -4.50 22.20
N SER A 398 14.71 -3.22 22.14
CA SER A 398 14.91 -2.42 23.33
C SER A 398 13.53 -2.08 23.92
N PRO A 399 13.35 -2.13 25.25
CA PRO A 399 12.17 -1.55 25.89
C PRO A 399 12.17 -0.01 25.76
N TYR A 400 13.32 0.60 25.49
CA TYR A 400 13.44 2.03 25.23
C TYR A 400 13.07 2.34 23.78
N ILE A 401 12.10 3.23 23.63
CA ILE A 401 11.65 3.76 22.34
C ILE A 401 12.47 5.01 22.03
N THR A 402 13.21 5.03 20.92
CA THR A 402 13.98 6.20 20.49
C THR A 402 13.15 7.13 19.60
N GLU A 403 13.58 8.39 19.42
CA GLU A 403 12.94 9.32 18.47
C GLU A 403 12.93 8.76 17.04
N ASN A 404 14.02 8.12 16.61
CA ASN A 404 14.13 7.49 15.29
C ASN A 404 13.13 6.34 15.11
N ASP A 405 12.85 5.55 16.15
CA ASP A 405 11.84 4.47 16.09
C ASP A 405 10.46 5.05 15.85
N VAL A 406 10.12 6.12 16.58
CA VAL A 406 8.85 6.84 16.44
C VAL A 406 8.75 7.47 15.07
N GLU A 407 9.78 8.18 14.62
CA GLU A 407 9.78 8.85 13.32
C GLU A 407 9.65 7.87 12.17
N SER A 408 10.37 6.74 12.20
CA SER A 408 10.29 5.69 11.18
C SER A 408 8.88 5.07 11.09
N LEU A 409 8.29 4.73 12.24
CA LEU A 409 6.93 4.18 12.28
C LEU A 409 5.89 5.21 11.87
N ILE A 410 6.00 6.47 12.32
CA ILE A 410 5.11 7.56 11.90
C ILE A 410 5.22 7.75 10.40
N ASN A 411 6.42 7.90 9.83
CA ASN A 411 6.62 8.12 8.40
C ASN A 411 6.06 6.97 7.56
N PHE A 412 6.30 5.73 8.00
CA PHE A 412 5.72 4.56 7.34
C PHE A 412 4.19 4.59 7.39
N PHE A 413 3.60 4.72 8.58
CA PHE A 413 2.15 4.62 8.79
C PHE A 413 1.35 5.85 8.36
N SER A 414 1.98 7.00 8.20
CA SER A 414 1.41 8.22 7.63
C SER A 414 1.64 8.35 6.12
N SER A 415 2.41 7.44 5.51
CA SER A 415 2.70 7.53 4.09
C SER A 415 1.43 7.48 3.24
N LYS A 416 1.45 8.21 2.12
CA LYS A 416 0.36 8.28 1.15
C LYS A 416 -0.04 6.89 0.60
N GLU A 417 0.82 5.88 0.74
CA GLU A 417 0.52 4.51 0.31
C GLU A 417 -0.65 3.90 1.08
N PHE A 418 -0.86 4.27 2.35
CA PHE A 418 -1.89 3.65 3.17
C PHE A 418 -3.27 4.28 2.99
N LEU A 419 -3.42 5.47 2.38
CA LEU A 419 -4.71 6.10 2.00
C LEU A 419 -5.81 6.13 3.09
N GLY A 420 -5.46 5.96 4.39
CA GLY A 420 -6.37 6.02 5.54
C GLY A 420 -6.61 4.69 6.26
N ARG A 421 -7.30 4.72 7.41
CA ARG A 421 -7.50 3.56 8.32
C ARG A 421 -8.95 3.42 8.77
N LYS A 422 -9.90 3.55 7.84
CA LYS A 422 -11.31 3.33 8.16
C LYS A 422 -11.50 1.85 8.52
N ALA A 423 -12.07 1.57 9.69
CA ALA A 423 -12.27 0.20 10.16
C ALA A 423 -12.96 -0.68 9.10
N GLY A 424 -12.35 -1.82 8.78
CA GLY A 424 -12.83 -2.77 7.77
C GLY A 424 -12.54 -2.38 6.32
N SER A 425 -11.87 -1.25 6.05
CA SER A 425 -11.42 -0.90 4.69
C SER A 425 -10.30 -1.83 4.21
N PHE A 426 -10.04 -1.82 2.91
CA PHE A 426 -8.93 -2.58 2.34
C PHE A 426 -7.57 -2.05 2.83
N GLU A 427 -7.48 -0.73 2.97
CA GLU A 427 -6.31 -0.01 3.46
C GLU A 427 -5.96 -0.42 4.89
N GLU A 428 -6.97 -0.46 5.77
CA GLU A 428 -6.83 -0.95 7.14
C GLU A 428 -6.31 -2.39 7.16
N LYS A 429 -6.86 -3.29 6.35
CA LYS A 429 -6.36 -4.69 6.30
C LYS A 429 -4.89 -4.79 5.94
N ILE A 430 -4.41 -3.99 4.98
CA ILE A 430 -2.99 -3.99 4.65
C ILE A 430 -2.17 -3.35 5.77
N TYR A 431 -2.68 -2.29 6.38
CA TYR A 431 -2.04 -1.65 7.53
C TYR A 431 -1.83 -2.65 8.67
N THR A 432 -2.88 -3.37 9.05
CA THR A 432 -2.87 -4.38 10.10
C THR A 432 -2.00 -5.58 9.72
N GLN A 433 -1.99 -5.98 8.45
CA GLN A 433 -1.06 -7.01 7.95
C GLN A 433 0.41 -6.56 8.03
N LYS A 434 0.71 -5.30 7.76
CA LYS A 434 2.08 -4.78 7.87
C LYS A 434 2.55 -4.71 9.32
N ILE A 435 1.69 -4.36 10.26
CA ILE A 435 2.00 -4.47 11.69
C ILE A 435 2.28 -5.93 12.07
N ALA A 436 1.43 -6.87 11.64
CA ALA A 436 1.66 -8.28 11.88
C ALA A 436 2.98 -8.78 11.26
N ASP A 437 3.37 -8.27 10.09
CA ASP A 437 4.64 -8.58 9.46
C ASP A 437 5.82 -7.99 10.25
N ILE A 438 5.70 -6.79 10.80
CA ILE A 438 6.68 -6.18 11.71
C ILE A 438 6.82 -7.01 12.98
N PHE A 439 5.70 -7.41 13.60
CA PHE A 439 5.73 -8.28 14.80
C PHE A 439 6.39 -9.63 14.52
N ARG A 440 6.11 -10.22 13.36
CA ARG A 440 6.77 -11.45 12.92
C ARG A 440 8.27 -11.22 12.69
N PHE A 441 8.64 -10.10 12.10
CA PHE A 441 10.03 -9.70 11.88
C PHE A 441 10.78 -9.48 13.19
N PHE A 442 10.10 -8.95 14.21
CA PHE A 442 10.61 -8.81 15.58
C PHE A 442 10.66 -10.15 16.35
N GLY A 443 10.08 -11.22 15.80
CA GLY A 443 10.05 -12.53 16.46
C GLY A 443 9.04 -12.62 17.60
N LEU A 444 8.02 -11.75 17.63
CA LEU A 444 6.96 -11.81 18.64
C LEU A 444 6.03 -13.00 18.40
N HIS A 445 5.50 -13.59 19.47
CA HIS A 445 4.51 -14.66 19.36
C HIS A 445 3.09 -14.09 19.16
N PRO A 446 2.29 -14.65 18.26
CA PRO A 446 0.92 -14.21 18.04
C PRO A 446 -0.02 -14.67 19.18
N VAL A 447 -0.83 -13.75 19.71
CA VAL A 447 -1.78 -13.99 20.82
C VAL A 447 -3.24 -13.67 20.49
N GLY A 448 -3.53 -13.25 19.26
CA GLY A 448 -4.87 -12.97 18.79
C GLY A 448 -5.66 -14.24 18.44
N ASP A 449 -6.82 -14.05 17.83
CA ASP A 449 -7.75 -15.12 17.44
C ASP A 449 -7.01 -16.21 16.65
N ASN A 450 -7.24 -17.48 17.02
CA ASN A 450 -6.62 -18.65 16.40
C ASN A 450 -5.07 -18.60 16.41
N LYS A 451 -4.45 -18.05 17.47
CA LYS A 451 -3.00 -17.87 17.57
C LYS A 451 -2.45 -17.04 16.39
N SER A 452 -3.19 -16.02 15.97
CA SER A 452 -2.78 -15.08 14.92
C SER A 452 -2.37 -13.72 15.51
N TYR A 453 -1.86 -12.81 14.67
CA TYR A 453 -1.59 -11.43 15.08
C TYR A 453 -2.84 -10.55 15.05
N PHE A 454 -4.02 -11.13 14.84
CA PHE A 454 -5.27 -10.42 14.59
C PHE A 454 -6.30 -10.77 15.65
N GLN A 455 -6.97 -9.75 16.17
CA GLN A 455 -8.15 -9.90 16.99
C GLN A 455 -9.32 -9.25 16.26
N ASN A 456 -10.35 -10.04 15.98
CA ASN A 456 -11.55 -9.57 15.29
C ASN A 456 -12.58 -9.12 16.31
N PHE A 457 -13.23 -7.99 16.03
CA PHE A 457 -14.37 -7.52 16.81
C PHE A 457 -15.46 -7.03 15.88
N THR A 458 -16.71 -7.09 16.35
CA THR A 458 -17.86 -6.58 15.61
C THR A 458 -18.14 -5.16 16.07
N PHE A 459 -18.41 -4.27 15.12
CA PHE A 459 -18.90 -2.94 15.42
C PHE A 459 -20.09 -2.57 14.51
N LYS A 460 -20.94 -1.69 15.01
CA LYS A 460 -22.00 -1.04 14.25
C LYS A 460 -21.40 0.04 13.33
N SER A 461 -21.29 -0.22 12.03
CA SER A 461 -20.64 0.73 11.12
C SER A 461 -21.49 1.95 10.78
N ALA A 462 -22.81 1.83 10.92
CA ALA A 462 -23.76 2.90 10.64
C ALA A 462 -25.12 2.66 11.32
N THR A 463 -25.91 3.74 11.39
CA THR A 463 -27.33 3.68 11.75
C THR A 463 -28.18 4.30 10.64
N GLU A 464 -29.24 3.61 10.23
CA GLU A 464 -30.15 4.07 9.16
C GLU A 464 -31.56 4.30 9.72
N LEU A 465 -32.25 5.33 9.19
CA LEU A 465 -33.63 5.64 9.55
C LEU A 465 -34.56 4.52 9.08
N GLY A 466 -35.41 4.02 9.99
CA GLY A 466 -36.48 3.06 9.70
C GLY A 466 -37.66 3.69 8.95
N LYS A 467 -38.62 2.85 8.53
CA LYS A 467 -39.79 3.27 7.73
C LYS A 467 -40.82 4.09 8.53
N ASN A 468 -40.85 3.95 9.85
CA ASN A 468 -41.91 4.51 10.70
C ASN A 468 -41.59 5.92 11.24
N ASN A 469 -40.65 6.64 10.62
CA ASN A 469 -40.28 7.97 11.10
C ASN A 469 -41.35 9.00 10.73
N ALA A 470 -42.04 9.56 11.73
CA ALA A 470 -43.10 10.54 11.53
C ALA A 470 -43.05 11.65 12.61
N LEU A 471 -43.33 12.89 12.21
CA LEU A 471 -43.40 14.05 13.10
C LEU A 471 -44.62 14.89 12.74
N TRP A 472 -45.57 15.00 13.67
CA TRP A 472 -46.68 15.93 13.57
C TRP A 472 -46.35 17.20 14.33
N PHE A 473 -46.49 18.36 13.68
CA PHE A 473 -46.30 19.67 14.28
C PHE A 473 -47.56 20.50 14.08
N ASN A 474 -48.26 20.85 15.16
CA ASN A 474 -49.58 21.50 15.13
C ASN A 474 -50.55 20.80 14.16
N ASN A 475 -50.72 19.48 14.35
CA ASN A 475 -51.56 18.57 13.55
C ASN A 475 -51.16 18.41 12.06
N LYS A 476 -50.03 18.98 11.62
CA LYS A 476 -49.51 18.77 10.26
C LYS A 476 -48.35 17.80 10.27
N LEU A 477 -48.42 16.77 9.42
CA LEU A 477 -47.33 15.82 9.22
C LEU A 477 -46.18 16.51 8.44
N LEU A 478 -44.96 16.44 8.98
CA LEU A 478 -43.78 17.06 8.38
C LEU A 478 -42.98 16.08 7.53
N THR A 479 -42.51 16.54 6.37
CA THR A 479 -41.66 15.75 5.47
C THR A 479 -40.28 15.47 6.09
N LEU A 480 -39.98 14.19 6.30
CA LEU A 480 -38.69 13.70 6.80
C LEU A 480 -37.53 14.12 5.89
N LYS A 481 -36.37 14.44 6.47
CA LYS A 481 -35.13 14.97 5.84
C LYS A 481 -35.27 16.32 5.12
N LYS A 482 -36.48 16.84 4.94
CA LYS A 482 -36.72 18.18 4.36
C LYS A 482 -37.06 19.21 5.45
N LEU A 483 -37.97 18.86 6.36
CA LEU A 483 -38.45 19.76 7.42
C LEU A 483 -38.02 19.33 8.82
N TRP A 484 -37.63 18.07 8.98
CA TRP A 484 -37.13 17.53 10.24
C TRP A 484 -36.36 16.22 10.00
N ALA A 485 -35.56 15.80 10.98
CA ALA A 485 -35.01 14.45 11.03
C ALA A 485 -34.68 14.06 12.47
N PRO A 486 -34.84 12.78 12.88
CA PRO A 486 -34.19 12.28 14.08
C PRO A 486 -32.67 12.32 13.89
N LEU A 487 -31.92 12.46 14.98
CA LEU A 487 -30.47 12.31 14.94
C LEU A 487 -30.06 10.84 15.17
N PRO A 488 -28.94 10.35 14.60
CA PRO A 488 -28.58 8.91 14.56
C PRO A 488 -28.53 8.16 15.90
N PHE A 489 -28.45 8.88 17.01
CA PHE A 489 -28.38 8.38 18.39
C PHE A 489 -29.66 8.64 19.20
N SER A 490 -30.70 9.19 18.57
CA SER A 490 -32.00 9.41 19.20
C SER A 490 -32.57 8.11 19.73
N LYS A 491 -33.20 8.16 20.92
CA LYS A 491 -34.07 7.07 21.37
C LYS A 491 -35.18 6.83 20.33
N SER A 492 -35.42 5.57 20.02
CA SER A 492 -36.53 5.12 19.16
C SER A 492 -37.80 4.93 20.00
N GLY A 493 -38.96 5.11 19.38
CA GLY A 493 -40.27 5.01 20.01
C GLY A 493 -41.18 6.19 19.71
N ASP A 494 -42.33 6.20 20.38
CA ASP A 494 -43.33 7.25 20.26
C ASP A 494 -43.23 8.25 21.41
N PHE A 495 -43.19 9.54 21.07
CA PHE A 495 -43.01 10.62 22.04
C PHE A 495 -43.98 11.76 21.80
N LYS A 496 -44.35 12.45 22.89
CA LYS A 496 -45.16 13.67 22.86
C LYS A 496 -44.38 14.83 23.48
N ALA A 497 -44.18 15.91 22.74
CA ALA A 497 -43.65 17.16 23.29
C ALA A 497 -44.82 18.13 23.50
N ARG A 498 -45.28 18.28 24.75
CA ARG A 498 -46.38 19.20 25.11
C ARG A 498 -45.88 20.57 25.57
N LYS A 499 -44.69 20.64 26.17
CA LYS A 499 -44.03 21.87 26.63
C LYS A 499 -42.57 21.85 26.17
N VAL A 500 -42.21 22.78 25.29
CA VAL A 500 -40.86 22.94 24.77
C VAL A 500 -40.28 24.25 25.31
N LEU A 501 -39.09 24.19 25.90
CA LEU A 501 -38.37 25.35 26.42
C LEU A 501 -37.22 25.71 25.50
N PHE A 502 -37.09 26.98 25.14
CA PHE A 502 -35.90 27.46 24.45
C PHE A 502 -34.78 27.69 25.47
N MET A 503 -33.67 26.96 25.33
CA MET A 503 -32.53 27.05 26.27
C MET A 503 -31.27 27.57 25.55
N GLY A 504 -31.43 28.43 24.54
CA GLY A 504 -30.30 29.01 23.80
C GLY A 504 -29.36 27.96 23.21
N TYR A 505 -28.07 28.04 23.53
CA TYR A 505 -27.05 27.13 23.00
C TYR A 505 -26.96 25.77 23.71
N GLY A 506 -27.65 25.58 24.85
CA GLY A 506 -27.56 24.33 25.63
C GLY A 506 -26.17 24.07 26.22
N ILE A 507 -25.36 25.12 26.39
CA ILE A 507 -24.00 25.03 26.91
C ILE A 507 -24.03 25.11 28.45
N HIS A 508 -23.15 24.34 29.08
CA HIS A 508 -22.81 24.49 30.49
C HIS A 508 -21.29 24.48 30.63
N SER A 509 -20.73 25.59 31.08
CA SER A 509 -19.32 25.79 31.38
C SER A 509 -19.12 25.82 32.89
N SER A 510 -18.08 25.11 33.35
CA SER A 510 -17.57 25.18 34.71
C SER A 510 -16.60 26.36 34.94
N ILE A 511 -16.24 27.09 33.87
CA ILE A 511 -15.33 28.24 33.94
C ILE A 511 -16.11 29.46 34.46
N PRO A 512 -15.77 30.04 35.63
CA PRO A 512 -16.55 31.12 36.25
C PRO A 512 -16.75 32.34 35.36
N GLN A 513 -15.73 32.76 34.60
CA GLN A 513 -15.79 33.92 33.71
C GLN A 513 -16.80 33.73 32.55
N LEU A 514 -17.12 32.48 32.22
CA LEU A 514 -18.03 32.11 31.15
C LEU A 514 -19.41 31.65 31.66
N ALA A 515 -19.69 31.81 32.96
CA ALA A 515 -20.96 31.40 33.57
C ALA A 515 -22.17 32.07 32.93
N ASN A 516 -21.99 33.26 32.36
CA ASN A 516 -23.02 34.00 31.62
C ASN A 516 -23.52 33.28 30.35
N TYR A 517 -22.76 32.31 29.83
CA TYR A 517 -23.16 31.47 28.69
C TYR A 517 -23.90 30.19 29.10
N ASN A 518 -24.11 29.96 30.40
CA ASN A 518 -24.79 28.77 30.90
C ASN A 518 -26.29 28.82 30.60
N SER A 519 -26.73 27.80 29.85
CA SER A 519 -28.08 27.74 29.29
C SER A 519 -29.14 27.21 30.26
N TYR A 520 -28.75 26.51 31.34
CA TYR A 520 -29.68 25.82 32.25
C TYR A 520 -29.84 26.56 33.59
N THR A 521 -30.19 27.84 33.52
CA THR A 521 -30.52 28.68 34.68
C THR A 521 -31.86 28.30 35.31
N SER A 522 -32.76 27.70 34.53
CA SER A 522 -34.10 27.25 34.93
C SER A 522 -34.26 25.73 34.82
N SER A 523 -35.16 25.16 35.64
CA SER A 523 -35.42 23.71 35.64
C SER A 523 -36.12 23.22 34.37
N VAL A 524 -35.48 22.26 33.70
CA VAL A 524 -35.97 21.57 32.50
C VAL A 524 -36.52 20.16 32.81
N LYS A 525 -36.60 19.78 34.09
CA LYS A 525 -37.06 18.46 34.53
C LYS A 525 -38.43 18.13 33.93
N GLY A 526 -38.51 17.02 33.21
CA GLY A 526 -39.75 16.54 32.58
C GLY A 526 -40.15 17.25 31.28
N LYS A 527 -39.39 18.25 30.81
CA LYS A 527 -39.75 19.09 29.66
C LYS A 527 -38.86 18.76 28.45
N TRP A 528 -39.31 19.17 27.27
CA TRP A 528 -38.47 19.16 26.06
C TRP A 528 -37.68 20.46 25.97
N VAL A 529 -36.46 20.40 25.45
CA VAL A 529 -35.63 21.59 25.22
C VAL A 529 -35.37 21.81 23.74
N LEU A 530 -35.39 23.06 23.32
CA LEU A 530 -35.04 23.54 22.00
C LEU A 530 -33.70 24.28 22.10
N LEU A 531 -32.71 23.80 21.34
CA LEU A 531 -31.33 24.26 21.38
C LEU A 531 -30.86 24.75 20.01
N LEU A 532 -30.02 25.78 20.02
CA LEU A 532 -29.20 26.20 18.90
C LEU A 532 -28.02 25.23 18.76
N ASN A 533 -27.80 24.73 17.55
CA ASN A 533 -26.68 23.84 17.25
C ASN A 533 -25.31 24.53 17.40
N ASP A 534 -25.26 25.83 17.18
CA ASP A 534 -24.03 26.60 17.07
C ASP A 534 -23.37 26.94 18.42
N LEU A 535 -22.22 27.60 18.36
CA LEU A 535 -21.62 28.35 19.47
C LEU A 535 -22.10 29.81 19.44
N PRO A 536 -21.97 30.56 20.55
CA PRO A 536 -21.99 32.01 20.52
C PRO A 536 -21.12 32.54 19.37
N GLN A 537 -21.65 33.47 18.58
CA GLN A 537 -20.98 33.99 17.38
C GLN A 537 -20.22 35.29 17.65
N ASP A 538 -20.83 36.20 18.41
CA ASP A 538 -20.26 37.50 18.82
C ASP A 538 -19.57 37.39 20.19
N ILE A 539 -18.53 36.53 20.25
CA ILE A 539 -17.69 36.26 21.43
C ILE A 539 -16.22 36.26 20.99
N ASN A 540 -15.32 36.70 21.88
CA ASN A 540 -13.89 36.69 21.57
C ASN A 540 -13.36 35.25 21.34
N ALA A 541 -12.30 35.13 20.54
CA ALA A 541 -11.80 33.83 20.07
C ALA A 541 -11.33 32.91 21.22
N LYS A 542 -10.71 33.48 22.26
CA LYS A 542 -10.20 32.73 23.42
C LYS A 542 -11.34 32.07 24.20
N ASP A 543 -12.37 32.85 24.51
CA ASP A 543 -13.55 32.35 25.23
C ASP A 543 -14.37 31.40 24.37
N ARG A 544 -14.47 31.66 23.06
CA ARG A 544 -15.10 30.74 22.11
C ARG A 544 -14.42 29.37 22.09
N LEU A 545 -13.08 29.36 22.09
CA LEU A 545 -12.29 28.13 22.13
C LEU A 545 -12.46 27.40 23.47
N ALA A 546 -12.52 28.14 24.59
CA ALA A 546 -12.77 27.58 25.91
C ALA A 546 -14.17 26.94 26.04
N LEU A 547 -15.19 27.44 25.32
CA LEU A 547 -16.52 26.83 25.26
C LEU A 547 -16.61 25.61 24.33
N TYR A 548 -15.63 25.41 23.45
CA TYR A 548 -15.65 24.35 22.44
C TYR A 548 -15.91 22.94 23.01
N PRO A 549 -15.27 22.50 24.12
CA PRO A 549 -15.52 21.20 24.73
C PRO A 549 -16.99 20.98 25.14
N SER A 550 -17.64 22.05 25.59
CA SER A 550 -19.02 22.06 26.10
C SER A 550 -20.07 22.25 25.01
N SER A 551 -19.63 22.49 23.76
CA SER A 551 -20.48 22.88 22.64
C SER A 551 -20.78 21.77 21.65
N SER A 552 -20.10 20.63 21.76
CA SER A 552 -20.37 19.50 20.87
C SER A 552 -21.84 19.08 21.02
N LEU A 553 -22.45 18.69 19.91
CA LEU A 553 -23.86 18.30 19.88
C LEU A 553 -24.16 17.21 20.93
N HIS A 554 -23.25 16.25 21.08
CA HIS A 554 -23.35 15.19 22.09
C HIS A 554 -23.32 15.74 23.53
N GLN A 555 -22.41 16.66 23.83
CA GLN A 555 -22.27 17.23 25.17
C GLN A 555 -23.48 18.08 25.58
N LYS A 556 -24.06 18.84 24.64
CA LYS A 556 -25.31 19.58 24.85
C LYS A 556 -26.46 18.65 25.23
N ILE A 557 -26.54 17.47 24.60
CA ILE A 557 -27.59 16.49 24.92
C ILE A 557 -27.36 15.86 26.30
N ILE A 558 -26.12 15.44 26.62
CA ILE A 558 -25.79 14.91 27.94
C ILE A 558 -26.17 15.91 29.02
N THR A 559 -25.81 17.18 28.83
CA THR A 559 -26.14 18.26 29.75
C THR A 559 -27.67 18.39 29.91
N ALA A 560 -28.43 18.46 28.82
CA ALA A 560 -29.89 18.52 28.86
C ALA A 560 -30.49 17.33 29.64
N GLN A 561 -29.98 16.14 29.39
CA GLN A 561 -30.43 14.90 30.01
C GLN A 561 -30.14 14.88 31.53
N GLN A 562 -28.93 15.25 31.93
CA GLN A 562 -28.54 15.36 33.35
C GLN A 562 -29.39 16.39 34.10
N LYS A 563 -29.80 17.47 33.42
CA LYS A 563 -30.74 18.47 33.97
C LYS A 563 -32.21 18.02 33.93
N GLY A 564 -32.48 16.80 33.48
CA GLY A 564 -33.80 16.15 33.54
C GLY A 564 -34.70 16.37 32.31
N ALA A 565 -34.16 16.85 31.19
CA ALA A 565 -34.94 16.99 29.96
C ALA A 565 -35.45 15.62 29.45
N ARG A 566 -36.67 15.59 28.92
CA ARG A 566 -37.30 14.40 28.33
C ARG A 566 -37.04 14.24 26.83
N GLY A 567 -36.48 15.26 26.18
CA GLY A 567 -36.12 15.24 24.77
C GLY A 567 -35.46 16.54 24.33
N VAL A 568 -34.73 16.48 23.22
CA VAL A 568 -33.96 17.61 22.69
C VAL A 568 -34.33 17.86 21.22
N ILE A 569 -34.57 19.13 20.88
CA ILE A 569 -34.80 19.60 19.52
C ILE A 569 -33.68 20.55 19.16
N PHE A 570 -32.95 20.26 18.08
CA PHE A 570 -31.94 21.16 17.53
C PHE A 570 -32.48 21.96 16.35
N ILE A 571 -32.12 23.23 16.33
CA ILE A 571 -32.29 24.12 15.17
C ILE A 571 -30.95 24.77 14.83
N GLN A 572 -30.77 25.12 13.56
CA GLN A 572 -29.68 26.01 13.16
C GLN A 572 -29.95 27.43 13.68
N GLY A 573 -28.91 28.17 14.02
CA GLY A 573 -29.01 29.59 14.37
C GLY A 573 -29.38 30.47 13.17
N PRO A 574 -30.09 31.60 13.39
CA PRO A 574 -30.28 32.68 12.43
C PRO A 574 -29.02 33.09 11.66
N GLN A 575 -27.87 33.16 12.35
CA GLN A 575 -26.59 33.64 11.80
C GLN A 575 -25.65 32.54 11.28
N THR A 576 -26.12 31.30 11.19
CA THR A 576 -25.25 30.16 10.84
C THR A 576 -24.94 30.14 9.34
N ALA A 577 -23.66 30.01 8.97
CA ALA A 577 -23.20 29.86 7.59
C ALA A 577 -23.44 28.45 6.99
N ALA A 578 -24.31 27.64 7.60
CA ALA A 578 -24.53 26.25 7.20
C ALA A 578 -25.32 26.16 5.89
N ARG A 579 -24.88 25.31 4.97
CA ARG A 579 -25.57 25.02 3.70
C ARG A 579 -26.93 24.34 3.86
N SER A 580 -27.21 23.78 5.04
CA SER A 580 -28.47 23.09 5.35
C SER A 580 -29.14 23.70 6.58
N GLU A 581 -30.46 23.88 6.48
CA GLU A 581 -31.33 24.36 7.55
C GLU A 581 -31.63 23.28 8.61
N LEU A 582 -31.24 22.03 8.36
CA LEU A 582 -31.27 20.93 9.33
C LEU A 582 -29.86 20.64 9.85
N VAL A 583 -29.80 20.22 11.11
CA VAL A 583 -28.56 19.73 11.71
C VAL A 583 -28.33 18.29 11.27
N MET A 584 -27.43 18.10 10.30
CA MET A 584 -27.15 16.79 9.72
C MET A 584 -25.90 16.19 10.34
N VAL A 585 -26.04 15.02 10.98
CA VAL A 585 -24.92 14.23 11.51
C VAL A 585 -24.70 13.03 10.58
N SER A 586 -23.44 12.77 10.21
CA SER A 586 -23.12 11.64 9.36
C SER A 586 -23.49 10.32 10.05
N PRO A 587 -24.23 9.41 9.38
CA PRO A 587 -24.66 8.14 9.97
C PRO A 587 -23.50 7.17 10.29
N SER A 588 -22.28 7.53 9.90
CA SER A 588 -21.04 6.75 10.09
C SER A 588 -20.34 6.97 11.44
N HIS A 589 -20.77 7.95 12.23
CA HIS A 589 -20.20 8.18 13.55
C HIS A 589 -20.88 7.27 14.58
N HIS A 590 -20.05 6.55 15.36
CA HIS A 590 -20.52 5.75 16.48
C HIS A 590 -20.91 6.67 17.62
N PHE A 591 -22.18 6.67 17.98
CA PHE A 591 -22.66 7.31 19.18
C PHE A 591 -23.38 6.26 20.02
N PRO A 592 -23.15 6.21 21.34
CA PRO A 592 -23.96 5.39 22.22
C PRO A 592 -25.44 5.80 22.10
N SER A 593 -26.35 4.83 22.13
CA SER A 593 -27.78 5.09 22.10
C SER A 593 -28.17 5.95 23.31
N LEU A 594 -28.80 7.10 23.07
CA LEU A 594 -29.22 7.98 24.17
C LEU A 594 -30.56 7.54 24.77
N SER A 595 -30.79 7.88 26.04
CA SER A 595 -32.04 7.54 26.76
C SER A 595 -33.22 8.46 26.44
N ILE A 596 -32.98 9.52 25.67
CA ILE A 596 -33.99 10.52 25.31
C ILE A 596 -34.07 10.71 23.78
N PRO A 597 -35.24 11.04 23.24
CA PRO A 597 -35.39 11.38 21.84
C PRO A 597 -34.67 12.69 21.50
N VAL A 598 -34.00 12.70 20.35
CA VAL A 598 -33.26 13.85 19.83
C VAL A 598 -33.53 14.02 18.35
N LEU A 599 -33.93 15.20 17.95
CA LEU A 599 -34.27 15.49 16.56
C LEU A 599 -33.83 16.90 16.16
N THR A 600 -33.80 17.16 14.87
CA THR A 600 -33.65 18.49 14.30
C THR A 600 -34.93 18.89 13.54
N ILE A 601 -35.29 20.16 13.63
CA ILE A 601 -36.42 20.77 12.90
C ILE A 601 -35.89 21.95 12.09
N HIS A 602 -36.48 22.19 10.94
CA HIS A 602 -36.17 23.34 10.11
C HIS A 602 -36.46 24.65 10.86
N ARG A 603 -35.44 25.50 11.01
CA ARG A 603 -35.48 26.78 11.74
C ARG A 603 -36.72 27.63 11.44
N LYS A 604 -37.09 27.81 10.16
CA LYS A 604 -38.26 28.59 9.71
C LYS A 604 -39.60 28.17 10.35
N LEU A 605 -39.76 26.89 10.71
CA LEU A 605 -40.97 26.45 11.43
C LEU A 605 -41.03 27.02 12.84
N ILE A 606 -39.87 27.06 13.52
CA ILE A 606 -39.74 27.60 14.86
C ILE A 606 -39.81 29.12 14.85
N GLU A 607 -39.20 29.80 13.88
CA GLU A 607 -39.30 31.27 13.75
C GLU A 607 -40.76 31.74 13.65
N LYS A 608 -41.62 30.99 12.97
CA LYS A 608 -43.07 31.27 12.94
C LYS A 608 -43.71 31.19 14.33
N VAL A 609 -43.27 30.26 15.18
CA VAL A 609 -43.73 30.16 16.59
C VAL A 609 -43.26 31.34 17.41
N PHE A 610 -42.00 31.74 17.28
CA PHE A 610 -41.44 32.90 17.98
C PHE A 610 -42.16 34.19 17.55
N LYS A 611 -42.37 34.39 16.24
CA LYS A 611 -43.06 35.57 15.70
C LYS A 611 -44.49 35.69 16.24
N LYS A 612 -45.23 34.57 16.35
CA LYS A 612 -46.58 34.56 16.96
C LYS A 612 -46.60 34.99 18.43
N LYS A 613 -45.47 34.93 19.13
CA LYS A 613 -45.31 35.38 20.52
C LYS A 613 -44.65 36.77 20.62
N GLY A 614 -44.52 37.50 19.51
CA GLY A 614 -43.84 38.79 19.47
C GLY A 614 -42.31 38.69 19.67
N LEU A 615 -41.72 37.51 19.48
CA LEU A 615 -40.29 37.27 19.68
C LEU A 615 -39.54 37.12 18.35
N SER A 616 -38.30 37.59 18.30
CA SER A 616 -37.38 37.39 17.19
C SER A 616 -36.24 36.45 17.59
N LEU A 617 -36.12 35.31 16.90
CA LEU A 617 -35.05 34.35 17.16
C LEU A 617 -33.65 34.95 16.91
N SER A 618 -33.53 35.81 15.88
CA SER A 618 -32.28 36.53 15.58
C SER A 618 -31.90 37.51 16.68
N ALA A 619 -32.87 38.25 17.23
CA ALA A 619 -32.62 39.16 18.35
C ALA A 619 -32.22 38.39 19.63
N LEU A 620 -32.85 37.24 19.88
CA LEU A 620 -32.49 36.37 21.01
C LEU A 620 -31.09 35.76 20.84
N GLN A 621 -30.72 35.33 19.63
CA GLN A 621 -29.36 34.84 19.35
C GLN A 621 -28.32 35.93 19.64
N LYS A 622 -28.52 37.16 19.17
CA LYS A 622 -27.60 38.28 19.45
C LYS A 622 -27.41 38.55 20.96
N LYS A 623 -28.46 38.37 21.76
CA LYS A 623 -28.37 38.48 23.22
C LYS A 623 -27.53 37.35 23.82
N LEU A 624 -27.79 36.11 23.39
CA LEU A 624 -27.02 34.93 23.81
C LEU A 624 -25.56 35.02 23.43
N ASP A 625 -25.24 35.59 22.26
CA ASP A 625 -23.87 35.74 21.79
C ASP A 625 -23.03 36.61 22.74
N LYS A 626 -23.69 37.60 23.36
CA LYS A 626 -23.09 38.50 24.36
C LYS A 626 -23.15 37.95 25.80
N GLY A 627 -23.52 36.68 25.99
CA GLY A 627 -23.65 36.07 27.32
C GLY A 627 -24.82 36.62 28.14
N SER A 628 -25.83 37.20 27.48
CA SER A 628 -27.04 37.59 28.21
C SER A 628 -27.87 36.33 28.54
N PRO A 629 -28.28 36.15 29.80
CA PRO A 629 -29.09 35.00 30.16
C PRO A 629 -30.45 35.05 29.47
N ILE A 630 -30.97 33.86 29.11
CA ILE A 630 -32.37 33.65 28.74
C ILE A 630 -33.11 33.20 29.98
#